data_AF-A0A7X6VTU2-F1
#
_entry.id   AF-A0A7X6VTU2-F1
#
_cell.length_a   1.000
_cell.length_b   1.000
_cell.length_c   1.000
_cell.angle_alpha   90.00
_cell.angle_beta   90.00
_cell.angle_gamma   90.00
#
_symmetry.space_group_name_H-M   'P 1'
#
loop_
_entity.id
_entity.type
_entity.pdbx_description
1 polymer ?
#
loop_
_entity_poly.entity_id
_entity_poly.type
_entity_poly.pdbx_seq_one_letter_code
_entity_poly.pdbx_strand_id
1 'polypeptide(L)'
;MDFIKSRYISVFFAILVVLLAGTYFLNIYTSPKKPLIYGNSNSYYTIIDEDGNVLMETALEIHVDDEFIDEKNRHYIVTKVENKTAYAVIKNKPSAFNIDSLIPTTSLFVPKEVLNPKLNTRHVAIYHTHNDESYVLTSGKSAKPGNGDIVKVGEALKECLKKSSITVTHSLNNHGPHDINAYHRSRRTATELVKKGPDILIDIHRDGAPFKSYWTSINGIEVARVMIVIGRSNPNMQTNLAFAKKVKAAADEIHPGLMRGIFIGKGDYNQDLYPTAILVEVGTDSMSLSMAEKGAYCLGDALIKVLQESDS
;
A
#
# COMPACT_ATOMS: atom_id res chain seq x y z
N MET A 1 -56.59 10.93 -17.98
CA MET A 1 -55.33 10.26 -18.40
C MET A 1 -54.25 10.29 -17.30
N ASP A 2 -54.40 11.12 -16.26
CA ASP A 2 -53.39 11.30 -15.19
C ASP A 2 -53.45 10.29 -14.04
N PHE A 3 -54.60 9.69 -13.75
CA PHE A 3 -54.74 8.70 -12.67
C PHE A 3 -53.95 7.41 -12.94
N ILE A 4 -53.87 7.01 -14.21
CA ILE A 4 -53.17 5.79 -14.63
C ILE A 4 -51.65 5.99 -14.49
N LYS A 5 -51.11 7.14 -14.89
CA LYS A 5 -49.69 7.48 -14.73
C LYS A 5 -49.25 7.57 -13.26
N SER A 6 -50.08 8.17 -12.39
CA SER A 6 -49.76 8.25 -10.95
C SER A 6 -49.64 6.88 -10.30
N ARG A 7 -50.51 5.93 -10.66
CA ARG A 7 -50.48 4.57 -10.09
C ARG A 7 -49.22 3.80 -10.51
N TYR A 8 -48.77 3.95 -11.75
CA TYR A 8 -47.53 3.31 -12.21
C TYR A 8 -46.29 3.90 -11.55
N ILE A 9 -46.26 5.22 -11.32
CA ILE A 9 -45.16 5.88 -10.62
C ILE A 9 -45.10 5.41 -9.15
N SER A 10 -46.24 5.36 -8.45
CA SER A 10 -46.27 4.86 -7.08
C SER A 10 -45.89 3.38 -6.97
N VAL A 11 -46.31 2.53 -7.91
CA VAL A 11 -45.90 1.12 -7.97
C VAL A 11 -44.41 0.99 -8.25
N PHE A 12 -43.85 1.80 -9.15
CA PHE A 12 -42.41 1.82 -9.44
C PHE A 12 -41.59 2.19 -8.20
N PHE A 13 -41.96 3.26 -7.48
CA PHE A 13 -41.28 3.64 -6.25
C PHE A 13 -41.46 2.62 -5.12
N ALA A 14 -42.63 1.98 -5.01
CA ALA A 14 -42.83 0.90 -4.04
C ALA A 14 -41.91 -0.30 -4.32
N ILE A 15 -41.78 -0.71 -5.59
CA ILE A 15 -40.84 -1.77 -5.99
C ILE A 15 -39.40 -1.34 -5.71
N LEU A 16 -39.02 -0.10 -6.03
CA LEU A 16 -37.68 0.42 -5.78
C LEU A 16 -37.34 0.43 -4.29
N VAL A 17 -38.27 0.84 -3.42
CA VAL A 17 -38.07 0.82 -1.96
C VAL A 17 -37.93 -0.60 -1.43
N VAL A 18 -38.73 -1.55 -1.93
CA VAL A 18 -38.59 -2.98 -1.57
C VAL A 18 -37.25 -3.54 -2.03
N LEU A 19 -36.78 -3.14 -3.21
CA LEU A 19 -35.49 -3.57 -3.76
C LEU A 19 -34.33 -2.98 -2.95
N LEU A 20 -34.39 -1.69 -2.61
CA LEU A 20 -33.42 -1.03 -1.74
C LEU A 20 -33.40 -1.63 -0.34
N ALA A 21 -34.56 -1.86 0.28
CA ALA A 21 -34.67 -2.53 1.56
C ALA A 21 -34.11 -3.96 1.49
N GLY A 22 -34.44 -4.71 0.43
CA GLY A 22 -33.90 -6.04 0.18
C GLY A 22 -32.38 -6.04 0.08
N THR A 23 -31.78 -5.10 -0.66
CA THR A 23 -30.32 -4.96 -0.75
C THR A 23 -29.69 -4.51 0.56
N TYR A 24 -30.37 -3.66 1.34
CA TYR A 24 -29.90 -3.20 2.64
C TYR A 24 -29.87 -4.34 3.66
N PHE A 25 -30.95 -5.12 3.75
CA PHE A 25 -30.99 -6.29 4.63
C PHE A 25 -30.02 -7.38 4.15
N LEU A 26 -29.90 -7.62 2.83
CA LEU A 26 -28.91 -8.54 2.30
C LEU A 26 -27.50 -8.10 2.71
N ASN A 27 -27.16 -6.81 2.57
CA ASN A 27 -25.88 -6.25 3.00
C ASN A 27 -25.63 -6.44 4.52
N ILE A 28 -26.65 -6.28 5.37
CA ILE A 28 -26.52 -6.54 6.81
C ILE A 28 -26.26 -8.02 7.11
N TYR A 29 -26.94 -8.94 6.41
CA TYR A 29 -26.77 -10.38 6.63
C TYR A 29 -25.52 -10.97 5.96
N THR A 30 -25.05 -10.37 4.88
CA THR A 30 -23.79 -10.72 4.20
C THR A 30 -22.60 -9.91 4.71
N SER A 31 -22.82 -8.95 5.60
CA SER A 31 -21.74 -8.22 6.25
C SER A 31 -20.86 -9.22 6.99
N PRO A 32 -19.58 -9.32 6.66
CA PRO A 32 -18.68 -10.27 7.29
C PRO A 32 -18.66 -10.00 8.80
N LYS A 33 -18.93 -11.05 9.58
CA LYS A 33 -18.75 -11.00 11.04
C LYS A 33 -17.30 -10.65 11.32
N LYS A 34 -17.06 -9.76 12.30
CA LYS A 34 -15.70 -9.43 12.77
C LYS A 34 -14.89 -10.72 12.91
N PRO A 35 -13.78 -10.88 12.18
CA PRO A 35 -13.00 -12.11 12.23
C PRO A 35 -12.42 -12.32 13.63
N LEU A 36 -12.34 -13.58 14.02
CA LEU A 36 -11.76 -14.02 15.28
C LEU A 36 -10.30 -13.59 15.34
N ILE A 37 -9.93 -12.91 16.44
CA ILE A 37 -8.58 -12.43 16.71
C ILE A 37 -7.68 -13.66 16.95
N TYR A 38 -6.88 -14.03 15.96
CA TYR A 38 -5.71 -14.89 16.15
C TYR A 38 -4.47 -14.00 16.17
N GLY A 39 -3.94 -13.74 17.36
CA GLY A 39 -2.69 -13.00 17.53
C GLY A 39 -2.17 -13.17 18.95
N ASN A 40 -1.02 -13.83 19.08
CA ASN A 40 -0.25 -13.84 20.33
C ASN A 40 0.46 -12.47 20.42
N SER A 41 0.34 -11.73 21.53
CA SER A 41 0.81 -10.34 21.64
C SER A 41 2.33 -10.15 21.53
N ASN A 42 3.10 -11.24 21.48
CA ASN A 42 4.58 -11.22 21.43
C ASN A 42 5.19 -11.11 20.03
N SER A 43 4.41 -11.11 18.93
CA SER A 43 4.97 -11.18 17.56
C SER A 43 5.01 -9.84 16.80
N TYR A 44 4.49 -8.76 17.36
CA TYR A 44 4.40 -7.46 16.68
C TYR A 44 4.66 -6.30 17.64
N TYR A 45 5.06 -5.15 17.10
CA TYR A 45 5.14 -3.87 17.79
C TYR A 45 3.82 -3.12 17.71
N THR A 46 3.52 -2.35 18.75
CA THR A 46 2.39 -1.40 18.79
C THR A 46 2.92 0.00 19.04
N ILE A 47 2.64 0.94 18.14
CA ILE A 47 2.88 2.36 18.34
C ILE A 47 1.61 2.97 18.94
N ILE A 48 1.76 3.69 20.06
CA ILE A 48 0.69 4.41 20.75
C ILE A 48 1.02 5.90 20.86
N ASP A 49 -0.02 6.74 20.90
CA ASP A 49 0.11 8.17 21.21
C ASP A 49 0.15 8.44 22.73
N GLU A 50 0.25 9.71 23.10
CA GLU A 50 0.29 10.19 24.49
C GLU A 50 -0.98 9.86 25.29
N ASP A 51 -2.11 9.69 24.60
CA ASP A 51 -3.40 9.33 25.19
C ASP A 51 -3.59 7.80 25.29
N GLY A 52 -2.61 7.01 24.82
CA GLY A 52 -2.65 5.55 24.80
C GLY A 52 -3.46 4.96 23.64
N ASN A 53 -3.84 5.77 22.64
CA ASN A 53 -4.50 5.27 21.45
C ASN A 53 -3.49 4.54 20.55
N VAL A 54 -3.90 3.41 19.99
CA VAL A 54 -3.09 2.67 19.01
C VAL A 54 -3.03 3.43 17.69
N LEU A 55 -1.84 3.82 17.27
CA LEU A 55 -1.56 4.46 15.99
C LEU A 55 -1.25 3.44 14.90
N MET A 56 -0.44 2.43 15.20
CA MET A 56 0.03 1.44 14.23
C MET A 56 0.43 0.14 14.94
N GLU A 57 0.13 -1.01 14.33
CA GLU A 57 0.70 -2.31 14.71
C GLU A 57 1.47 -2.89 13.51
N THR A 58 2.65 -3.46 13.74
CA THR A 58 3.49 -4.05 12.66
C THR A 58 4.49 -5.06 13.22
N ALA A 59 4.87 -6.06 12.41
CA ALA A 59 5.98 -6.95 12.73
C ALA A 59 7.36 -6.33 12.39
N LEU A 60 7.38 -5.20 11.69
CA LEU A 60 8.61 -4.42 11.48
C LEU A 60 9.19 -3.97 12.83
N GLU A 61 10.51 -3.99 12.92
CA GLU A 61 11.19 -3.54 14.12
C GLU A 61 11.12 -2.02 14.27
N ILE A 62 10.61 -1.57 15.42
CA ILE A 62 10.45 -0.14 15.73
C ILE A 62 11.60 0.36 16.60
N HIS A 63 12.15 1.50 16.21
CA HIS A 63 13.22 2.19 16.90
C HIS A 63 12.80 3.60 17.31
N VAL A 64 13.51 4.18 18.28
CA VAL A 64 13.44 5.62 18.54
C VAL A 64 13.82 6.39 17.26
N ASP A 65 13.14 7.51 17.04
CA ASP A 65 13.18 8.36 15.84
C ASP A 65 12.57 7.76 14.58
N ASP A 66 11.94 6.58 14.65
CA ASP A 66 11.06 6.15 13.55
C ASP A 66 9.80 7.03 13.53
N GLU A 67 9.25 7.25 12.34
CA GLU A 67 8.11 8.16 12.14
C GLU A 67 6.92 7.44 11.51
N PHE A 68 5.72 7.94 11.76
CA PHE A 68 4.50 7.41 11.15
C PHE A 68 3.59 8.55 10.71
N ILE A 69 3.22 8.55 9.44
CA ILE A 69 2.19 9.43 8.88
C ILE A 69 0.92 8.60 8.76
N ASP A 70 -0.08 8.92 9.56
CA ASP A 70 -1.30 8.12 9.64
C ASP A 70 -2.27 8.36 8.47
N GLU A 71 -3.40 7.66 8.50
CA GLU A 71 -4.47 7.81 7.50
C GLU A 71 -4.98 9.25 7.37
N LYS A 72 -4.97 10.04 8.46
CA LYS A 72 -5.40 11.45 8.51
C LYS A 72 -4.26 12.44 8.21
N ASN A 73 -3.11 11.94 7.76
CA ASN A 73 -1.89 12.71 7.50
C ASN A 73 -1.33 13.44 8.74
N ARG A 74 -1.64 12.96 9.95
CA ARG A 74 -0.97 13.38 11.18
C ARG A 74 0.38 12.68 11.25
N HIS A 75 1.41 13.46 11.57
CA HIS A 75 2.78 12.98 11.58
C HIS A 75 3.25 12.76 13.01
N TYR A 76 3.70 11.54 13.32
CA TYR A 76 4.17 11.12 14.62
C TYR A 76 5.65 10.73 14.58
N ILE A 77 6.35 10.94 15.69
CA ILE A 77 7.73 10.47 15.90
C ILE A 77 7.80 9.63 17.17
N VAL A 78 8.43 8.46 17.07
CA VAL A 78 8.67 7.55 18.19
C VAL A 78 9.75 8.12 19.10
N THR A 79 9.40 8.34 20.36
CA THR A 79 10.30 8.89 21.39
C THR A 79 10.86 7.82 22.33
N LYS A 80 10.18 6.68 22.43
CA LYS A 80 10.52 5.61 23.37
C LYS A 80 10.02 4.27 22.87
N VAL A 81 10.79 3.19 23.09
CA VAL A 81 10.38 1.81 22.79
C VAL A 81 10.67 0.92 23.98
N GLU A 82 9.66 0.22 24.50
CA GLU A 82 9.76 -0.72 25.63
C GLU A 82 8.85 -1.92 25.38
N ASN A 83 9.39 -3.15 25.51
CA ASN A 83 8.60 -4.39 25.46
C ASN A 83 7.61 -4.46 24.28
N LYS A 84 8.08 -4.19 23.06
CA LYS A 84 7.27 -4.13 21.82
C LYS A 84 6.20 -3.02 21.78
N THR A 85 6.18 -2.11 22.75
CA THR A 85 5.35 -0.90 22.73
C THR A 85 6.23 0.31 22.44
N ALA A 86 5.86 1.10 21.43
CA ALA A 86 6.52 2.34 21.07
C ALA A 86 5.60 3.52 21.39
N TYR A 87 6.14 4.54 22.03
CA TYR A 87 5.42 5.75 22.40
C TYR A 87 5.80 6.85 21.41
N ALA A 88 4.79 7.46 20.79
CA ALA A 88 5.00 8.49 19.78
C ALA A 88 4.25 9.77 20.12
N VAL A 89 4.82 10.90 19.71
CA VAL A 89 4.23 12.24 19.87
C VAL A 89 4.03 12.87 18.50
N ILE A 90 3.11 13.84 18.40
CA ILE A 90 2.91 14.57 17.14
C ILE A 90 4.18 15.36 16.82
N LYS A 91 4.75 15.10 15.64
CA LYS A 91 5.89 15.82 15.08
C LYS A 91 5.38 17.16 14.52
N ASN A 92 5.30 18.18 15.36
CA ASN A 92 4.82 19.51 14.96
C ASN A 92 5.70 20.14 13.87
N LYS A 93 5.18 20.12 12.64
CA LYS A 93 5.11 21.25 11.69
C LYS A 93 4.02 20.95 10.65
N PRO A 94 2.83 21.56 10.75
CA PRO A 94 1.97 21.69 9.58
C PRO A 94 2.58 22.80 8.71
N SER A 95 3.48 22.47 7.79
CA SER A 95 3.57 23.31 6.60
C SER A 95 2.40 22.87 5.72
N ALA A 96 1.42 23.75 5.54
CA ALA A 96 0.54 23.67 4.39
C ALA A 96 1.44 23.55 3.16
N PHE A 97 1.54 22.34 2.61
CA PHE A 97 2.35 22.09 1.42
C PHE A 97 1.54 22.64 0.24
N ASN A 98 1.96 23.81 -0.24
CA ASN A 98 1.61 24.26 -1.58
C ASN A 98 2.22 23.26 -2.56
N ILE A 99 1.36 22.61 -3.35
CA ILE A 99 1.75 21.66 -4.40
C ILE A 99 2.59 22.37 -5.50
N ASP A 100 2.55 23.70 -5.55
CA ASP A 100 3.18 24.54 -6.57
C ASP A 100 4.72 24.66 -6.47
N SER A 101 5.37 24.25 -5.38
CA SER A 101 6.83 24.45 -5.19
C SER A 101 7.70 23.24 -5.53
N LEU A 102 7.18 22.22 -6.24
CA LEU A 102 7.89 20.95 -6.50
C LEU A 102 8.57 20.87 -7.88
N ILE A 103 8.97 22.00 -8.48
CA ILE A 103 9.86 21.98 -9.65
C ILE A 103 11.30 22.23 -9.17
N PRO A 104 12.19 21.23 -9.12
CA PRO A 104 13.60 21.49 -8.90
C PRO A 104 14.20 22.05 -10.19
N THR A 105 14.43 23.37 -10.21
CA THR A 105 15.30 23.99 -11.20
C THR A 105 16.75 23.63 -10.88
N THR A 106 17.40 22.96 -11.83
CA THR A 106 18.86 22.70 -12.01
C THR A 106 19.48 21.56 -11.17
N SER A 107 20.33 20.65 -11.67
CA SER A 107 20.58 20.04 -12.99
C SER A 107 21.79 19.11 -12.79
N LEU A 108 21.72 17.82 -13.19
CA LEU A 108 22.90 17.04 -13.57
C LEU A 108 22.51 16.17 -14.79
N PHE A 109 23.03 16.60 -15.94
CA PHE A 109 23.06 15.98 -17.25
C PHE A 109 22.39 14.60 -17.43
N VAL A 110 21.22 14.61 -18.07
CA VAL A 110 20.69 13.50 -18.87
C VAL A 110 20.69 13.96 -20.33
N PRO A 111 21.19 13.16 -21.30
CA PRO A 111 21.18 13.54 -22.71
C PRO A 111 19.78 13.91 -23.19
N LYS A 112 19.69 15.09 -23.80
CA LYS A 112 18.46 15.69 -24.29
C LYS A 112 18.11 15.11 -25.66
N GLU A 113 17.46 13.95 -25.66
CA GLU A 113 16.73 13.49 -26.86
C GLU A 113 15.63 12.47 -26.51
N VAL A 114 14.59 12.91 -25.80
CA VAL A 114 13.24 12.32 -25.97
C VAL A 114 12.20 13.42 -25.75
N LEU A 115 11.91 14.18 -26.80
CA LEU A 115 10.69 14.99 -26.88
C LEU A 115 9.80 14.37 -27.96
N ASN A 116 8.81 13.60 -27.50
CA ASN A 116 7.54 13.41 -28.18
C ASN A 116 6.52 12.86 -27.16
N PRO A 117 5.47 13.60 -26.80
CA PRO A 117 4.41 13.10 -25.94
C PRO A 117 3.46 12.26 -26.82
N LYS A 118 3.68 10.94 -26.80
CA LYS A 118 2.62 9.96 -27.05
C LYS A 118 2.44 9.22 -25.75
N LEU A 119 1.22 9.15 -25.21
CA LEU A 119 0.86 8.15 -24.20
C LEU A 119 1.22 6.76 -24.77
N ASN A 120 2.41 6.25 -24.43
CA ASN A 120 3.00 4.94 -24.76
C ASN A 120 4.52 5.09 -24.52
N THR A 121 5.06 4.99 -23.31
CA THR A 121 5.07 3.74 -22.52
C THR A 121 5.44 4.05 -21.06
N ARG A 122 4.46 4.08 -20.14
CA ARG A 122 4.77 4.02 -18.70
C ARG A 122 5.25 2.62 -18.34
N HIS A 123 6.22 2.52 -17.44
CA HIS A 123 6.83 1.26 -17.02
C HIS A 123 6.91 1.15 -15.50
N VAL A 124 6.47 0.03 -14.94
CA VAL A 124 6.59 -0.27 -13.52
C VAL A 124 7.41 -1.53 -13.34
N ALA A 125 8.36 -1.50 -12.41
CA ALA A 125 9.13 -2.67 -12.01
C ALA A 125 8.68 -3.15 -10.62
N ILE A 126 8.37 -4.45 -10.52
CA ILE A 126 7.93 -5.09 -9.28
C ILE A 126 8.94 -6.19 -8.93
N TYR A 127 9.32 -6.27 -7.66
CA TYR A 127 10.08 -7.38 -7.10
C TYR A 127 9.67 -7.66 -5.64
N HIS A 128 10.28 -8.69 -5.06
CA HIS A 128 10.00 -9.12 -3.69
C HIS A 128 11.31 -9.48 -3.00
N THR A 129 11.74 -8.69 -2.01
CA THR A 129 12.90 -9.06 -1.18
C THR A 129 12.61 -10.34 -0.39
N HIS A 130 11.37 -10.53 0.08
CA HIS A 130 10.93 -11.72 0.79
C HIS A 130 9.89 -12.50 -0.02
N ASN A 131 10.35 -13.11 -1.12
CA ASN A 131 9.52 -13.86 -2.05
C ASN A 131 8.91 -15.16 -1.48
N ASP A 132 9.23 -15.52 -0.24
CA ASP A 132 8.65 -16.64 0.48
C ASP A 132 7.37 -16.28 1.25
N GLU A 133 7.11 -15.00 1.50
CA GLU A 133 5.96 -14.54 2.26
C GLU A 133 4.62 -15.06 1.73
N SER A 134 3.79 -15.57 2.64
CA SER A 134 2.52 -16.23 2.32
C SER A 134 1.39 -15.87 3.29
N TYR A 135 0.16 -16.18 2.90
CA TYR A 135 -1.06 -15.88 3.65
C TYR A 135 -1.64 -17.17 4.27
N VAL A 136 -1.73 -17.21 5.59
CA VAL A 136 -2.08 -18.40 6.37
C VAL A 136 -3.48 -18.92 6.03
N LEU A 137 -4.48 -18.05 5.83
CA LEU A 137 -5.84 -18.49 5.51
C LEU A 137 -5.96 -19.14 4.12
N THR A 138 -4.98 -18.93 3.24
CA THR A 138 -4.98 -19.49 1.88
C THR A 138 -4.00 -20.65 1.73
N SER A 139 -2.77 -20.51 2.22
CA SER A 139 -1.71 -21.52 2.06
C SER A 139 -1.45 -22.37 3.31
N GLY A 140 -2.12 -22.07 4.43
CA GLY A 140 -1.89 -22.75 5.71
C GLY A 140 -0.55 -22.43 6.37
N LYS A 141 0.29 -21.58 5.77
CA LYS A 141 1.63 -21.19 6.25
C LYS A 141 1.90 -19.72 5.93
N SER A 142 2.63 -19.04 6.81
CA SER A 142 3.05 -17.64 6.64
C SER A 142 4.28 -17.47 5.73
N ALA A 143 4.96 -18.57 5.38
CA ALA A 143 6.08 -18.60 4.44
C ALA A 143 6.15 -19.92 3.65
N LYS A 144 6.51 -19.81 2.36
CA LYS A 144 6.77 -20.90 1.41
C LYS A 144 8.05 -20.57 0.62
N PRO A 145 9.23 -21.09 1.03
CA PRO A 145 10.51 -20.76 0.41
C PRO A 145 10.47 -20.89 -1.12
N GLY A 146 10.77 -19.79 -1.82
CA GLY A 146 10.83 -19.73 -3.28
C GLY A 146 9.48 -19.70 -4.01
N ASN A 147 8.35 -19.80 -3.32
CA ASN A 147 7.01 -19.83 -3.92
C ASN A 147 5.94 -19.24 -2.98
N GLY A 148 6.26 -18.08 -2.39
CA GLY A 148 5.35 -17.36 -1.52
C GLY A 148 4.11 -16.87 -2.25
N ASP A 149 3.00 -16.71 -1.53
CA ASP A 149 1.80 -16.09 -2.10
C ASP A 149 2.00 -14.62 -2.46
N ILE A 150 3.01 -13.96 -1.89
CA ILE A 150 3.31 -12.55 -2.19
C ILE A 150 3.60 -12.31 -3.67
N VAL A 151 4.14 -13.32 -4.36
CA VAL A 151 4.36 -13.27 -5.81
C VAL A 151 3.03 -13.08 -6.56
N LYS A 152 1.94 -13.71 -6.09
CA LYS A 152 0.61 -13.56 -6.70
C LYS A 152 0.01 -12.18 -6.45
N VAL A 153 0.34 -11.54 -5.33
CA VAL A 153 -0.02 -10.14 -5.07
C VAL A 153 0.68 -9.21 -6.07
N GLY A 154 1.96 -9.46 -6.36
CA GLY A 154 2.69 -8.76 -7.43
C GLY A 154 2.07 -8.98 -8.81
N GLU A 155 1.63 -10.20 -9.12
CA GLU A 155 0.93 -10.50 -10.37
C GLU A 155 -0.43 -9.79 -10.46
N ALA A 156 -1.20 -9.72 -9.37
CA ALA A 156 -2.45 -8.97 -9.32
C ALA A 156 -2.24 -7.47 -9.60
N LEU A 157 -1.21 -6.86 -9.00
CA LEU A 157 -0.84 -5.47 -9.30
C LEU A 157 -0.44 -5.31 -10.77
N LYS A 158 0.39 -6.21 -11.30
CA LYS A 158 0.79 -6.21 -12.71
C LYS A 158 -0.41 -6.26 -13.66
N GLU A 159 -1.38 -7.14 -13.40
CA GLU A 159 -2.57 -7.26 -14.24
C GLU A 159 -3.50 -6.05 -14.12
N CYS A 160 -3.55 -5.37 -12.96
CA CYS A 160 -4.20 -4.06 -12.83
C CYS A 160 -3.55 -3.03 -13.77
N LEU A 161 -2.25 -2.82 -13.64
CA LEU A 161 -1.50 -1.80 -14.40
C LEU A 161 -1.56 -2.04 -15.91
N LYS A 162 -1.47 -3.31 -16.35
CA LYS A 162 -1.56 -3.68 -17.76
C LYS A 162 -2.89 -3.33 -18.41
N LYS A 163 -4.00 -3.35 -17.66
CA LYS A 163 -5.32 -2.93 -18.17
C LYS A 163 -5.36 -1.45 -18.57
N SER A 164 -4.44 -0.65 -18.03
CA SER A 164 -4.26 0.77 -18.34
C SER A 164 -3.08 1.03 -19.28
N SER A 165 -2.66 0.02 -20.06
CA SER A 165 -1.55 0.10 -21.02
C SER A 165 -0.18 0.45 -20.41
N ILE A 166 -0.03 0.26 -19.09
CA ILE A 166 1.27 0.41 -18.41
C ILE A 166 2.04 -0.89 -18.57
N THR A 167 3.28 -0.79 -19.03
CA THR A 167 4.19 -1.94 -19.12
C THR A 167 4.70 -2.31 -17.74
N VAL A 168 4.83 -3.61 -17.46
CA VAL A 168 5.28 -4.07 -16.14
C VAL A 168 6.35 -5.13 -16.26
N THR A 169 7.48 -4.94 -15.57
CA THR A 169 8.46 -6.00 -15.32
C THR A 169 8.27 -6.52 -13.91
N HIS A 170 7.77 -7.74 -13.78
CA HIS A 170 7.65 -8.43 -12.49
C HIS A 170 8.78 -9.46 -12.37
N SER A 171 9.71 -9.22 -11.46
CA SER A 171 10.83 -10.11 -11.20
C SER A 171 10.41 -11.22 -10.23
N LEU A 172 10.65 -12.47 -10.64
CA LEU A 172 10.41 -13.68 -9.85
C LEU A 172 11.70 -14.23 -9.23
N ASN A 173 12.79 -13.45 -9.26
CA ASN A 173 14.07 -13.87 -8.71
C ASN A 173 13.94 -14.23 -7.22
N ASN A 174 14.59 -15.32 -6.82
CA ASN A 174 14.57 -15.78 -5.45
C ASN A 174 15.65 -15.08 -4.63
N HIS A 175 15.26 -14.50 -3.50
CA HIS A 175 16.16 -13.82 -2.57
C HIS A 175 16.20 -14.51 -1.20
N GLY A 176 15.66 -15.73 -1.10
CA GLY A 176 15.76 -16.57 0.08
C GLY A 176 17.20 -16.92 0.47
N PRO A 177 17.45 -17.33 1.72
CA PRO A 177 16.45 -17.47 2.81
C PRO A 177 15.92 -16.12 3.32
N HIS A 178 14.83 -16.13 4.09
CA HIS A 178 14.29 -14.93 4.73
C HIS A 178 15.17 -14.56 5.95
N ASP A 179 16.33 -13.96 5.68
CA ASP A 179 17.35 -13.59 6.66
C ASP A 179 17.82 -12.14 6.48
N ILE A 180 18.75 -11.71 7.34
CA ILE A 180 19.36 -10.37 7.29
C ILE A 180 20.04 -10.05 5.95
N ASN A 181 20.41 -11.07 5.16
CA ASN A 181 21.08 -10.93 3.87
C ASN A 181 20.10 -10.89 2.68
N ALA A 182 18.79 -11.02 2.90
CA ALA A 182 17.78 -10.99 1.83
C ALA A 182 17.85 -9.68 1.04
N TYR A 183 17.98 -8.54 1.73
CA TYR A 183 18.15 -7.24 1.09
C TYR A 183 19.41 -7.13 0.24
N HIS A 184 20.54 -7.71 0.70
CA HIS A 184 21.77 -7.75 -0.09
C HIS A 184 21.59 -8.58 -1.37
N ARG A 185 20.81 -9.67 -1.32
CA ARG A 185 20.49 -10.48 -2.51
C ARG A 185 19.52 -9.75 -3.44
N SER A 186 18.46 -9.17 -2.91
CA SER A 186 17.45 -8.46 -3.70
C SER A 186 17.97 -7.18 -4.34
N ARG A 187 18.98 -6.53 -3.74
CA ARG A 187 19.66 -5.35 -4.30
C ARG A 187 20.18 -5.59 -5.72
N ARG A 188 20.70 -6.79 -6.00
CA ARG A 188 21.15 -7.17 -7.36
C ARG A 188 19.98 -7.15 -8.35
N THR A 189 18.86 -7.75 -7.99
CA THR A 189 17.63 -7.73 -8.80
C THR A 189 17.10 -6.31 -8.97
N ALA A 190 17.02 -5.52 -7.88
CA ALA A 190 16.57 -4.13 -7.93
C ALA A 190 17.46 -3.28 -8.86
N THR A 191 18.78 -3.46 -8.80
CA THR A 191 19.73 -2.78 -9.69
C THR A 191 19.49 -3.13 -11.16
N GLU A 192 19.25 -4.41 -11.49
CA GLU A 192 18.92 -4.81 -12.87
C GLU A 192 17.55 -4.27 -13.33
N LEU A 193 16.60 -4.11 -12.41
CA LEU A 193 15.30 -3.49 -12.71
C LEU A 193 15.44 -1.99 -12.97
N VAL A 194 16.24 -1.27 -12.19
CA VAL A 194 16.52 0.16 -12.39
C VAL A 194 17.11 0.42 -13.78
N LYS A 195 17.99 -0.46 -14.28
CA LYS A 195 18.56 -0.36 -15.63
C LYS A 195 17.51 -0.42 -16.75
N LYS A 196 16.31 -0.92 -16.47
CA LYS A 196 15.19 -0.95 -17.43
C LYS A 196 14.43 0.39 -17.51
N GLY A 197 14.81 1.37 -16.68
CA GLY A 197 14.21 2.71 -16.66
C GLY A 197 12.74 2.75 -16.25
N PRO A 198 12.30 2.09 -15.16
CA PRO A 198 10.92 2.14 -14.73
C PRO A 198 10.54 3.52 -14.21
N ASP A 199 9.30 3.97 -14.42
CA ASP A 199 8.75 5.14 -13.73
C ASP A 199 8.59 4.89 -12.22
N ILE A 200 8.37 3.62 -11.81
CA ILE A 200 8.17 3.21 -10.42
C ILE A 200 8.85 1.87 -10.16
N LEU A 201 9.62 1.77 -9.07
CA LEU A 201 10.17 0.51 -8.56
C LEU A 201 9.47 0.14 -7.24
N ILE A 202 8.89 -1.06 -7.15
CA ILE A 202 8.10 -1.47 -5.99
C ILE A 202 8.61 -2.80 -5.45
N ASP A 203 8.96 -2.80 -4.17
CA ASP A 203 9.17 -4.01 -3.36
C ASP A 203 7.88 -4.35 -2.62
N ILE A 204 7.27 -5.49 -2.92
CA ILE A 204 5.97 -5.87 -2.34
C ILE A 204 6.17 -6.95 -1.27
N HIS A 205 5.65 -6.66 -0.09
CA HIS A 205 5.68 -7.47 1.12
C HIS A 205 4.30 -7.64 1.74
N ARG A 206 4.21 -8.49 2.76
CA ARG A 206 3.10 -8.59 3.71
C ARG A 206 3.59 -8.49 5.14
N ASP A 207 2.82 -7.83 5.99
CA ASP A 207 3.18 -7.62 7.40
C ASP A 207 2.87 -8.86 8.26
N GLY A 208 3.29 -8.86 9.53
CA GLY A 208 2.92 -9.84 10.56
C GLY A 208 2.06 -9.23 11.69
N ALA A 209 1.42 -8.08 11.43
CA ALA A 209 0.53 -7.42 12.37
C ALA A 209 -0.78 -8.20 12.61
N PRO A 210 -1.57 -7.88 13.65
CA PRO A 210 -2.89 -8.47 13.83
C PRO A 210 -3.80 -8.24 12.61
N PHE A 211 -4.65 -9.22 12.30
CA PHE A 211 -5.64 -9.14 11.21
C PHE A 211 -6.41 -7.81 11.19
N LYS A 212 -6.91 -7.36 12.34
CA LYS A 212 -7.69 -6.12 12.49
C LYS A 212 -6.97 -4.87 11.97
N SER A 213 -5.64 -4.85 12.00
CA SER A 213 -4.83 -3.69 11.64
C SER A 213 -4.80 -3.44 10.14
N TYR A 214 -5.00 -4.50 9.35
CA TYR A 214 -4.95 -4.47 7.90
C TYR A 214 -6.32 -4.70 7.25
N TRP A 215 -7.38 -4.93 8.01
CA TRP A 215 -8.70 -5.19 7.44
C TRP A 215 -9.43 -3.88 7.15
N THR A 216 -10.04 -3.80 5.97
CA THR A 216 -10.99 -2.74 5.62
C THR A 216 -12.07 -3.29 4.68
N SER A 217 -13.10 -2.49 4.45
CA SER A 217 -14.08 -2.73 3.39
C SER A 217 -14.14 -1.53 2.46
N ILE A 218 -13.94 -1.78 1.17
CA ILE A 218 -14.07 -0.78 0.11
C ILE A 218 -15.26 -1.19 -0.74
N ASN A 219 -16.29 -0.35 -0.82
CA ASN A 219 -17.53 -0.63 -1.55
C ASN A 219 -18.20 -1.96 -1.15
N GLY A 220 -18.16 -2.32 0.14
CA GLY A 220 -18.74 -3.56 0.66
C GLY A 220 -17.90 -4.81 0.40
N ILE A 221 -16.73 -4.69 -0.22
CA ILE A 221 -15.81 -5.79 -0.48
C ILE A 221 -14.71 -5.76 0.58
N GLU A 222 -14.41 -6.91 1.18
CA GLU A 222 -13.27 -7.05 2.09
C GLU A 222 -11.94 -6.95 1.34
N VAL A 223 -11.07 -6.05 1.81
CA VAL A 223 -9.81 -5.72 1.17
C VAL A 223 -8.70 -5.63 2.24
N ALA A 224 -7.49 -6.05 1.87
CA ALA A 224 -6.31 -5.79 2.68
C ALA A 224 -5.87 -4.33 2.49
N ARG A 225 -5.71 -3.61 3.59
CA ARG A 225 -5.10 -2.27 3.61
C ARG A 225 -3.65 -2.34 3.17
N VAL A 226 -3.10 -1.20 2.79
CA VAL A 226 -1.70 -1.06 2.36
C VAL A 226 -0.96 -0.07 3.25
N MET A 227 0.26 -0.40 3.64
CA MET A 227 1.18 0.53 4.29
C MET A 227 2.40 0.74 3.40
N ILE A 228 2.78 1.99 3.16
CA ILE A 228 4.06 2.28 2.50
C ILE A 228 5.14 2.35 3.57
N VAL A 229 6.29 1.75 3.32
CA VAL A 229 7.46 1.83 4.20
C VAL A 229 8.54 2.63 3.49
N ILE A 230 9.10 3.63 4.18
CA ILE A 230 10.23 4.43 3.74
C ILE A 230 11.41 4.19 4.67
N GLY A 231 12.59 3.97 4.09
CA GLY A 231 13.82 3.82 4.85
C GLY A 231 14.41 5.17 5.22
N ARG A 232 14.53 5.49 6.51
CA ARG A 232 15.15 6.74 6.95
C ARG A 232 16.67 6.75 6.86
N SER A 233 17.30 5.59 6.63
CA SER A 233 18.73 5.51 6.32
C SER A 233 19.03 5.71 4.85
N ASN A 234 18.01 5.80 3.99
CA ASN A 234 18.16 6.09 2.57
C ASN A 234 18.61 7.56 2.37
N PRO A 235 19.76 7.84 1.70
CA PRO A 235 20.20 9.20 1.43
C PRO A 235 19.19 10.00 0.57
N ASN A 236 18.36 9.33 -0.22
CA ASN A 236 17.31 9.89 -1.07
C ASN A 236 15.92 9.89 -0.41
N MET A 237 15.82 9.59 0.90
CA MET A 237 14.56 9.41 1.63
C MET A 237 13.52 10.49 1.34
N GLN A 238 13.91 11.77 1.27
CA GLN A 238 12.95 12.85 1.04
C GLN A 238 12.26 12.75 -0.33
N THR A 239 12.97 12.31 -1.36
CA THR A 239 12.43 12.09 -2.70
C THR A 239 11.48 10.89 -2.69
N ASN A 240 11.89 9.77 -2.11
CA ASN A 240 11.05 8.57 -1.97
C ASN A 240 9.80 8.86 -1.14
N LEU A 241 9.93 9.63 -0.05
CA LEU A 241 8.81 10.05 0.80
C LEU A 241 7.85 11.00 0.07
N ALA A 242 8.37 11.93 -0.74
CA ALA A 242 7.52 12.80 -1.57
C ALA A 242 6.70 11.98 -2.57
N PHE A 243 7.32 10.99 -3.20
CA PHE A 243 6.61 10.06 -4.08
C PHE A 243 5.58 9.20 -3.33
N ALA A 244 5.95 8.63 -2.18
CA ALA A 244 5.03 7.87 -1.33
C ALA A 244 3.80 8.69 -0.90
N LYS A 245 3.98 9.98 -0.58
CA LYS A 245 2.87 10.89 -0.27
C LYS A 245 1.94 11.11 -1.46
N LYS A 246 2.47 11.20 -2.69
CA LYS A 246 1.64 11.28 -3.91
C LYS A 246 0.80 10.01 -4.09
N VAL A 247 1.42 8.83 -3.95
CA VAL A 247 0.72 7.54 -4.02
C VAL A 247 -0.36 7.43 -2.94
N LYS A 248 -0.04 7.79 -1.69
CA LYS A 248 -1.02 7.81 -0.59
C LYS A 248 -2.18 8.76 -0.90
N ALA A 249 -1.90 9.98 -1.35
CA ALA A 249 -2.95 10.96 -1.67
C ALA A 249 -3.89 10.46 -2.78
N ALA A 250 -3.34 9.88 -3.85
CA ALA A 250 -4.13 9.26 -4.91
C ALA A 250 -4.99 8.09 -4.39
N ALA A 251 -4.43 7.25 -3.51
CA ALA A 251 -5.16 6.15 -2.90
C ALA A 251 -6.27 6.62 -1.94
N ASP A 252 -6.02 7.66 -1.14
CA ASP A 252 -7.02 8.24 -0.24
C ASP A 252 -8.18 8.87 -1.01
N GLU A 253 -7.93 9.42 -2.21
CA GLU A 253 -8.95 9.98 -3.09
C GLU A 253 -9.81 8.88 -3.74
N ILE A 254 -9.18 7.86 -4.32
CA ILE A 254 -9.88 6.82 -5.10
C ILE A 254 -10.51 5.77 -4.19
N HIS A 255 -9.79 5.36 -3.14
CA HIS A 255 -10.14 4.25 -2.24
C HIS A 255 -9.98 4.66 -0.76
N PRO A 256 -10.85 5.56 -0.24
CA PRO A 256 -10.80 5.98 1.15
C PRO A 256 -10.75 4.78 2.13
N GLY A 257 -9.76 4.77 3.03
CA GLY A 257 -9.54 3.70 3.99
C GLY A 257 -8.65 2.55 3.52
N LEU A 258 -8.16 2.56 2.27
CA LEU A 258 -7.16 1.60 1.78
C LEU A 258 -5.83 1.77 2.52
N MET A 259 -5.32 2.99 2.61
CA MET A 259 -4.01 3.25 3.17
C MET A 259 -4.05 3.21 4.70
N ARG A 260 -3.12 2.48 5.33
CA ARG A 260 -2.86 2.59 6.78
C ARG A 260 -2.09 3.86 7.09
N GLY A 261 -1.16 4.23 6.21
CA GLY A 261 -0.23 5.32 6.40
C GLY A 261 1.10 5.10 5.69
N ILE A 262 2.07 5.93 6.04
CA ILE A 262 3.47 5.79 5.64
C ILE A 262 4.29 5.61 6.92
N PHE A 263 4.95 4.46 7.04
CA PHE A 263 5.91 4.20 8.11
C PHE A 263 7.32 4.56 7.64
N ILE A 264 8.08 5.30 8.44
CA ILE A 264 9.44 5.75 8.13
C ILE A 264 10.38 5.10 9.16
N GLY A 265 10.94 3.95 8.80
CA GLY A 265 11.71 3.08 9.70
C GLY A 265 13.22 3.17 9.46
N LYS A 266 14.02 2.68 10.42
CA LYS A 266 15.51 2.72 10.39
C LYS A 266 16.20 2.14 9.14
N GLY A 267 15.52 1.33 8.33
CA GLY A 267 16.13 0.68 7.15
C GLY A 267 16.45 1.62 5.97
N ASP A 268 16.95 1.02 4.90
CA ASP A 268 17.11 1.64 3.56
C ASP A 268 16.17 1.00 2.54
N TYR A 269 16.01 -0.33 2.59
CA TYR A 269 15.08 -1.12 1.76
C TYR A 269 15.34 -1.01 0.24
N ASN A 270 16.60 -0.82 -0.18
CA ASN A 270 17.02 -0.59 -1.58
C ASN A 270 16.41 0.66 -2.24
N GLN A 271 15.84 1.56 -1.44
CA GLN A 271 15.16 2.75 -1.94
C GLN A 271 16.15 3.81 -2.42
N ASP A 272 17.41 3.74 -1.98
CA ASP A 272 18.50 4.58 -2.45
C ASP A 272 18.79 4.40 -3.95
N LEU A 273 18.45 3.24 -4.52
CA LEU A 273 18.70 2.92 -5.92
C LEU A 273 17.84 3.71 -6.91
N TYR A 274 16.68 4.23 -6.49
CA TYR A 274 15.75 4.89 -7.41
C TYR A 274 14.86 5.93 -6.70
N PRO A 275 14.63 7.13 -7.28
CA PRO A 275 13.88 8.21 -6.62
C PRO A 275 12.41 7.88 -6.35
N THR A 276 11.81 6.99 -7.16
CA THR A 276 10.43 6.50 -7.01
C THR A 276 10.40 5.03 -6.56
N ALA A 277 11.45 4.56 -5.88
CA ALA A 277 11.44 3.27 -5.21
C ALA A 277 10.63 3.34 -3.91
N ILE A 278 9.68 2.42 -3.72
CA ILE A 278 8.93 2.28 -2.46
C ILE A 278 8.79 0.81 -2.07
N LEU A 279 8.69 0.57 -0.77
CA LEU A 279 8.26 -0.71 -0.22
C LEU A 279 6.79 -0.60 0.18
N VAL A 280 6.00 -1.62 -0.12
CA VAL A 280 4.60 -1.71 0.31
C VAL A 280 4.33 -3.00 1.06
N GLU A 281 3.68 -2.88 2.22
CA GLU A 281 3.12 -3.98 2.99
C GLU A 281 1.63 -4.11 2.63
N VAL A 282 1.26 -5.21 1.99
CA VAL A 282 -0.11 -5.48 1.52
C VAL A 282 -0.74 -6.53 2.43
N GLY A 283 -1.54 -6.09 3.39
CA GLY A 283 -2.15 -6.99 4.36
C GLY A 283 -1.17 -7.56 5.39
N THR A 284 -1.62 -8.62 6.05
CA THR A 284 -0.84 -9.38 7.04
C THR A 284 -0.93 -10.87 6.78
N ASP A 285 0.04 -11.65 7.27
CA ASP A 285 0.12 -13.10 7.13
C ASP A 285 -1.16 -13.84 7.56
N SER A 286 -1.88 -13.31 8.55
CA SER A 286 -3.14 -13.86 9.05
C SER A 286 -4.36 -13.63 8.14
N MET A 287 -4.20 -12.95 7.00
CA MET A 287 -5.26 -12.74 6.00
C MET A 287 -5.35 -13.85 4.95
N SER A 288 -6.32 -13.71 4.05
CA SER A 288 -6.37 -14.50 2.81
C SER A 288 -5.63 -13.78 1.69
N LEU A 289 -5.03 -14.55 0.78
CA LEU A 289 -4.41 -14.03 -0.44
C LEU A 289 -5.43 -13.20 -1.26
N SER A 290 -6.68 -13.64 -1.34
CA SER A 290 -7.71 -12.92 -2.11
C SER A 290 -7.93 -11.48 -1.60
N MET A 291 -7.86 -11.24 -0.29
CA MET A 291 -7.93 -9.89 0.26
C MET A 291 -6.72 -9.05 -0.13
N ALA A 292 -5.52 -9.64 -0.13
CA ALA A 292 -4.29 -8.98 -0.54
C ALA A 292 -4.27 -8.65 -2.04
N GLU A 293 -4.72 -9.56 -2.90
CA GLU A 293 -4.86 -9.31 -4.34
C GLU A 293 -5.82 -8.14 -4.61
N LYS A 294 -6.95 -8.05 -3.90
CA LYS A 294 -7.86 -6.90 -3.99
C LYS A 294 -7.20 -5.61 -3.51
N GLY A 295 -6.40 -5.65 -2.44
CA GLY A 295 -5.62 -4.51 -1.96
C GLY A 295 -4.61 -4.03 -3.01
N ALA A 296 -3.96 -4.97 -3.69
CA ALA A 296 -3.05 -4.69 -4.80
C ALA A 296 -3.76 -4.09 -6.02
N TYR A 297 -5.00 -4.51 -6.34
CA TYR A 297 -5.81 -3.85 -7.36
C TYR A 297 -6.13 -2.40 -6.98
N CYS A 298 -6.57 -2.14 -5.75
CA CYS A 298 -6.84 -0.78 -5.29
C CYS A 298 -5.57 0.10 -5.28
N LEU A 299 -4.41 -0.46 -4.90
CA LEU A 299 -3.12 0.22 -5.02
C LEU A 299 -2.77 0.51 -6.48
N GLY A 300 -3.06 -0.43 -7.39
CA GLY A 300 -2.85 -0.25 -8.83
C GLY A 300 -3.61 0.95 -9.39
N ASP A 301 -4.87 1.16 -9.00
CA ASP A 301 -5.66 2.33 -9.39
C ASP A 301 -4.99 3.65 -8.95
N ALA A 302 -4.44 3.69 -7.73
CA ALA A 302 -3.70 4.86 -7.23
C ALA A 302 -2.41 5.11 -8.03
N LEU A 303 -1.65 4.07 -8.36
CA LEU A 303 -0.44 4.18 -9.17
C LEU A 303 -0.74 4.62 -10.61
N ILE A 304 -1.85 4.15 -11.20
CA ILE A 304 -2.33 4.60 -12.50
C ILE A 304 -2.58 6.11 -12.49
N LYS A 305 -3.31 6.62 -11.49
CA LYS A 305 -3.57 8.06 -11.33
C LYS A 305 -2.28 8.86 -11.22
N VAL A 306 -1.35 8.44 -10.36
CA VAL A 306 -0.04 9.13 -10.21
C VAL A 306 0.74 9.17 -11.52
N LEU A 307 0.74 8.08 -12.29
CA LEU A 307 1.45 8.02 -13.58
C LEU A 307 0.79 8.92 -14.63
N GLN A 308 -0.53 9.02 -14.65
CA GLN A 308 -1.28 9.87 -15.57
C GLN A 308 -1.14 11.36 -15.24
N GLU A 309 -1.11 11.73 -13.95
CA GLU A 309 -0.90 13.13 -13.53
C GLU A 309 0.53 13.61 -13.79
N SER A 310 1.50 12.70 -13.93
CA SER A 310 2.86 13.09 -14.32
C SER A 310 3.02 13.42 -15.82
N ASP A 311 1.96 13.26 -16.63
CA ASP A 311 1.89 13.72 -18.03
C ASP A 311 1.31 15.13 -18.20
N SER A 312 0.72 15.71 -17.14
CA SER A 312 0.08 17.05 -17.15
C SER A 312 0.93 18.11 -16.48
#